data_AF-Q876N0-F1
#
_entry.id   AF-Q876N0-F1
#
_cell.length_a   1.000
_cell.length_b   1.000
_cell.length_c   1.000
_cell.angle_alpha   90.00
_cell.angle_beta   90.00
_cell.angle_gamma   90.00
#
_symmetry.space_group_name_H-M   'P 1'
#
loop_
_entity.id
_entity.type
_entity.pdbx_description
1 polymer ?
#
loop_
_entity_poly.entity_id
_entity_poly.type
_entity_poly.pdbx_seq_one_letter_code
_entity_poly.pdbx_strand_id
1 'polypeptide(L)'
;MWGAPEIPLGPPAPNNPDYWTINDERLPEVARGLHQGRVVEADYPVKIPSPARYAEMLTLLYFRDNHPEETFRGSFWEVLMIDMQTVLKKHRLFTLSDLPPRTRSWWKILTKNIRERTHGDAEERFGDEMKKAGEVPEKSPWPSQRTMPDGWREELKRLEEEEERRKKRKEEQEEEQLRKNKEKVKEEQNA
;
A
#
# COMPACT_ATOMS: atom_id res chain seq x y z
N MET A 1 8.56 -22.01 2.21
CA MET A 1 7.41 -21.14 2.54
C MET A 1 7.99 -19.81 3.01
N TRP A 2 7.50 -18.67 2.51
CA TRP A 2 8.10 -17.34 2.62
C TRP A 2 8.13 -16.78 4.06
N GLY A 3 8.99 -17.31 4.93
CA GLY A 3 9.25 -16.77 6.27
C GLY A 3 8.07 -16.74 7.24
N ALA A 4 6.95 -17.39 6.92
CA ALA A 4 5.81 -17.47 7.82
C ALA A 4 6.22 -18.23 9.10
N PRO A 5 5.98 -17.67 10.30
CA PRO A 5 6.29 -18.33 11.55
C PRO A 5 5.52 -19.65 11.64
N GLU A 6 6.09 -20.64 12.33
CA GLU A 6 5.39 -21.91 12.53
C GLU A 6 4.09 -21.67 13.33
N ILE A 7 2.98 -22.21 12.82
CA ILE A 7 1.69 -22.14 13.52
C ILE A 7 1.83 -22.97 14.80
N PRO A 8 1.62 -22.39 16.00
CA PRO A 8 1.78 -23.14 17.23
C PRO A 8 0.78 -24.29 17.29
N LEU A 9 1.23 -25.48 17.71
CA LEU A 9 0.37 -26.66 17.85
C LEU A 9 -0.67 -26.48 18.97
N GLY A 10 -0.26 -25.90 20.10
CA GLY A 10 -1.15 -25.51 21.20
C GLY A 10 -1.72 -24.08 21.05
N PRO A 11 -2.48 -23.60 22.04
CA PRO A 11 -2.84 -22.18 22.13
C PRO A 11 -1.57 -21.31 22.05
N PRO A 12 -1.60 -20.21 21.28
CA PRO A 12 -0.50 -19.24 21.31
C PRO A 12 -0.27 -18.74 22.74
N ALA A 13 0.99 -18.45 23.08
CA ALA A 13 1.29 -17.76 24.33
C ALA A 13 0.55 -16.41 24.38
N PRO A 14 0.13 -15.92 25.57
CA PRO A 14 -0.63 -14.67 25.68
C PRO A 14 0.04 -13.45 25.04
N ASN A 15 1.37 -13.43 24.99
CA ASN A 15 2.19 -12.38 24.38
C ASN A 15 2.80 -12.79 23.03
N ASN A 16 2.28 -13.85 22.38
CA ASN A 16 2.77 -14.29 21.09
C ASN A 16 2.61 -13.15 20.06
N PRO A 17 3.70 -12.78 19.34
CA PRO A 17 3.67 -11.68 18.39
C PRO A 17 3.00 -12.03 17.06
N ASP A 18 2.88 -13.32 16.73
CA ASP A 18 2.52 -13.81 15.41
C ASP A 18 1.13 -14.43 15.32
N TYR A 19 0.66 -15.03 16.41
CA TYR A 19 -0.62 -15.74 16.45
C TYR A 19 -1.40 -15.39 17.70
N TRP A 20 -2.67 -15.06 17.50
CA TRP A 20 -3.64 -14.78 18.55
C TRP A 20 -4.78 -15.80 18.45
N THR A 21 -5.64 -15.86 19.46
CA THR A 21 -6.91 -16.58 19.37
C THR A 21 -8.04 -15.62 19.04
N ILE A 22 -9.14 -16.11 18.47
CA ILE A 22 -10.32 -15.28 18.18
C ILE A 22 -10.97 -14.65 19.43
N ASN A 23 -10.68 -15.20 20.61
CA ASN A 23 -11.13 -14.70 21.91
C ASN A 23 -10.06 -13.88 22.65
N ASP A 24 -8.94 -13.55 21.99
CA ASP A 24 -7.84 -12.80 22.60
C ASP A 24 -8.29 -11.44 23.11
N GLU A 25 -7.92 -11.09 24.34
CA GLU A 25 -8.37 -9.86 25.02
C GLU A 25 -7.84 -8.57 24.38
N ARG A 26 -6.78 -8.66 23.56
CA ARG A 26 -6.28 -7.52 22.78
C ARG A 26 -7.23 -7.14 21.66
N LEU A 27 -8.09 -8.05 21.21
CA LEU A 27 -9.08 -7.77 20.19
C LEU A 27 -10.20 -6.90 20.78
N PRO A 28 -10.71 -5.91 20.03
CA PRO A 28 -11.76 -5.05 20.52
C PRO A 28 -13.06 -5.85 20.66
N GLU A 29 -13.81 -5.59 21.73
CA GLU A 29 -15.21 -5.97 21.78
C GLU A 29 -15.98 -5.09 20.79
N VAL A 30 -16.52 -5.69 19.74
CA VAL A 30 -17.43 -5.00 18.82
C VAL A 30 -18.74 -5.77 18.72
N ALA A 31 -19.78 -5.10 18.21
CA ALA A 31 -21.12 -5.66 18.15
C ALA A 31 -21.14 -6.98 17.35
N ARG A 32 -21.67 -8.05 17.97
CA ARG A 32 -21.74 -9.43 17.41
C ARG A 32 -22.35 -9.49 16.01
N GLY A 33 -23.20 -8.55 15.64
CA GLY A 33 -23.94 -8.55 14.37
C GLY A 33 -23.09 -8.48 13.09
N LEU A 34 -21.84 -8.04 13.18
CA LEU A 34 -20.92 -7.99 12.03
C LEU A 34 -19.82 -9.06 12.08
N HIS A 35 -19.79 -9.92 13.11
CA HIS A 35 -18.72 -10.91 13.34
C HIS A 35 -17.31 -10.30 13.31
N GLN A 36 -17.19 -9.03 13.68
CA GLN A 36 -15.93 -8.34 13.81
C GLN A 36 -15.42 -8.49 15.26
N GLY A 37 -14.11 -8.33 15.47
CA GLY A 37 -13.49 -8.29 16.80
C GLY A 37 -13.56 -9.60 17.59
N ARG A 38 -13.55 -9.47 18.92
CA ARG A 38 -13.40 -10.59 19.85
C ARG A 38 -14.62 -11.49 19.87
N VAL A 39 -14.42 -12.79 19.61
CA VAL A 39 -15.46 -13.82 19.73
C VAL A 39 -15.34 -14.50 21.10
N VAL A 40 -16.21 -14.11 22.03
CA VAL A 40 -16.19 -14.61 23.43
C VAL A 40 -16.88 -15.98 23.60
N GLU A 41 -17.80 -16.32 22.70
CA GLU A 41 -18.53 -17.60 22.69
C GLU A 41 -18.13 -18.38 21.44
N ALA A 42 -17.02 -19.10 21.52
CA ALA A 42 -16.59 -20.00 20.46
C ALA A 42 -16.35 -21.39 21.05
N ASP A 43 -16.93 -22.42 20.43
CA ASP A 43 -16.76 -23.82 20.83
C ASP A 43 -15.31 -24.31 20.64
N TYR A 44 -14.51 -23.57 19.84
CA TYR A 44 -13.13 -23.91 19.53
C TYR A 44 -12.21 -22.68 19.51
N PRO A 45 -10.98 -22.77 20.07
CA PRO A 45 -10.00 -21.70 20.00
C PRO A 45 -9.39 -21.62 18.60
N VAL A 46 -10.03 -20.87 17.70
CA VAL A 46 -9.50 -20.60 16.37
C VAL A 46 -8.28 -19.69 16.51
N LYS A 47 -7.16 -20.11 15.92
CA LYS A 47 -5.93 -19.31 15.84
C LYS A 47 -6.00 -18.41 14.61
N ILE A 48 -5.67 -17.15 14.81
CA ILE A 48 -5.56 -16.15 13.75
C ILE A 48 -4.15 -15.55 13.75
N PRO A 49 -3.63 -15.11 12.60
CA PRO A 49 -2.44 -14.27 12.59
C PRO A 49 -2.70 -13.01 13.40
N SER A 50 -1.66 -12.51 14.10
CA SER A 50 -1.73 -11.20 14.71
C SER A 50 -1.98 -10.12 13.64
N PRO A 51 -2.54 -8.96 14.00
CA PRO A 51 -2.75 -7.86 13.06
C PRO A 51 -1.47 -7.45 12.30
N ALA A 52 -0.32 -7.42 12.97
CA ALA A 52 0.96 -7.13 12.34
C ALA A 52 1.36 -8.23 11.33
N ARG A 53 1.18 -9.50 11.70
CA ARG A 53 1.50 -10.63 10.82
C ARG A 53 0.56 -10.70 9.62
N TYR A 54 -0.73 -10.42 9.83
CA TYR A 54 -1.71 -10.36 8.75
C TYR A 54 -1.39 -9.23 7.76
N ALA A 55 -1.00 -8.05 8.25
CA ALA A 55 -0.58 -6.93 7.42
C ALA A 55 0.66 -7.26 6.55
N GLU A 56 1.62 -7.99 7.08
CA GLU A 56 2.75 -8.52 6.30
C GLU A 56 2.30 -9.52 5.24
N MET A 57 1.47 -10.50 5.61
CA MET A 57 0.96 -11.49 4.65
C MET A 57 0.24 -10.81 3.48
N LEU A 58 -0.60 -9.81 3.76
CA LEU A 58 -1.28 -9.03 2.72
C LEU A 58 -0.30 -8.29 1.82
N THR A 59 0.81 -7.77 2.36
CA THR A 59 1.86 -7.11 1.58
C THR A 59 2.52 -8.10 0.61
N LEU A 60 2.90 -9.29 1.11
CA LEU A 60 3.49 -10.34 0.28
C LEU A 60 2.51 -10.83 -0.80
N LEU A 61 1.24 -11.04 -0.43
CA LEU A 61 0.18 -11.48 -1.35
C LEU A 61 -0.08 -10.43 -2.43
N TYR A 62 -0.12 -9.15 -2.06
CA TYR A 62 -0.27 -8.04 -2.96
C TYR A 62 0.84 -8.04 -4.01
N PHE A 63 2.11 -7.99 -3.61
CA PHE A 63 3.21 -7.96 -4.58
C PHE A 63 3.35 -9.26 -5.38
N ARG A 64 3.00 -10.41 -4.81
CA ARG A 64 2.95 -11.68 -5.56
C ARG A 64 1.93 -11.64 -6.70
N ASP A 65 0.76 -11.05 -6.46
CA ASP A 65 -0.39 -11.14 -7.37
C ASP A 65 -0.64 -9.87 -8.19
N ASN A 66 -0.04 -8.73 -7.81
CA ASN A 66 -0.24 -7.42 -8.44
C ASN A 66 1.03 -6.84 -9.09
N HIS A 67 2.18 -7.54 -9.03
CA HIS A 67 3.43 -7.11 -9.65
C HIS A 67 3.98 -8.18 -10.62
N PRO A 68 4.28 -7.85 -11.89
CA PRO A 68 4.38 -6.51 -12.47
C PRO A 68 3.04 -5.95 -12.98
N GLU A 69 2.01 -6.77 -12.97
CA GLU A 69 0.73 -6.47 -13.62
C GLU A 69 -0.36 -6.42 -12.57
N GLU A 70 -1.21 -5.41 -12.67
CA GLU A 70 -2.37 -5.31 -11.79
C GLU A 70 -3.40 -6.37 -12.16
N THR A 71 -3.85 -7.12 -11.15
CA THR A 71 -4.83 -8.20 -11.33
C THR A 71 -5.98 -8.05 -10.33
N PHE A 72 -7.14 -8.60 -10.66
CA PHE A 72 -8.29 -8.57 -9.75
C PHE A 72 -7.96 -9.23 -8.40
N ARG A 73 -7.12 -10.26 -8.39
CA ARG A 73 -6.65 -10.90 -7.17
C ARG A 73 -5.72 -9.97 -6.37
N GLY A 74 -4.80 -9.28 -7.05
CA GLY A 74 -3.95 -8.27 -6.45
C GLY A 74 -4.76 -7.13 -5.81
N SER A 75 -5.72 -6.58 -6.54
CA SER A 75 -6.63 -5.52 -6.03
C SER A 75 -7.44 -5.97 -4.82
N PHE A 76 -7.82 -7.25 -4.73
CA PHE A 76 -8.49 -7.78 -3.55
C PHE A 76 -7.61 -7.70 -2.29
N TRP A 77 -6.32 -8.02 -2.40
CA TRP A 77 -5.37 -7.89 -1.27
C TRP A 77 -5.16 -6.43 -0.87
N GLU A 78 -5.16 -5.52 -1.84
CA GLU A 78 -5.10 -4.08 -1.59
C GLU A 78 -6.28 -3.60 -0.74
N VAL A 79 -7.51 -4.01 -1.06
CA VAL A 79 -8.69 -3.64 -0.27
C VAL A 79 -8.52 -4.05 1.19
N LEU A 80 -8.04 -5.27 1.43
CA LEU A 80 -7.76 -5.75 2.79
C LEU A 80 -6.61 -4.99 3.46
N MET A 81 -5.59 -4.54 2.71
CA MET A 81 -4.55 -3.67 3.28
C MET A 81 -5.11 -2.31 3.70
N ILE A 82 -6.08 -1.75 2.95
CA ILE A 82 -6.76 -0.50 3.31
C ILE A 82 -7.51 -0.67 4.64
N ASP A 83 -8.22 -1.79 4.83
CA ASP A 83 -8.86 -2.11 6.11
C ASP A 83 -7.85 -2.17 7.25
N MET A 84 -6.70 -2.79 7.00
CA MET A 84 -5.62 -2.89 7.98
C MET A 84 -4.94 -1.55 8.29
N GLN A 85 -5.03 -0.54 7.41
CA GLN A 85 -4.66 0.83 7.78
C GLN A 85 -5.62 1.43 8.81
N THR A 86 -6.91 1.09 8.77
CA THR A 86 -7.88 1.47 9.81
C THR A 86 -7.53 0.78 11.11
N VAL A 87 -7.15 -0.50 11.08
CA VAL A 87 -6.67 -1.22 12.27
C VAL A 87 -5.44 -0.54 12.87
N LEU A 88 -4.45 -0.16 12.05
CA LEU A 88 -3.25 0.57 12.48
C LEU A 88 -3.58 1.94 13.09
N LYS A 89 -4.41 2.76 12.42
CA LYS A 89 -4.66 4.17 12.80
C LYS A 89 -5.69 4.32 13.91
N LYS A 90 -6.80 3.59 13.83
CA LYS A 90 -7.96 3.73 14.73
C LYS A 90 -7.92 2.76 15.90
N HIS A 91 -7.72 1.47 15.61
CA HIS A 91 -7.81 0.43 16.64
C HIS A 91 -6.48 0.20 17.37
N ARG A 92 -5.35 0.59 16.75
CA ARG A 92 -4.00 0.48 17.31
C ARG A 92 -3.67 -0.92 17.83
N LEU A 93 -4.20 -1.95 17.17
CA LEU A 93 -3.90 -3.35 17.51
C LEU A 93 -2.46 -3.75 17.17
N PHE A 94 -1.80 -2.92 16.36
CA PHE A 94 -0.37 -2.96 16.08
C PHE A 94 0.08 -1.55 15.70
N THR A 95 1.38 -1.35 15.64
CA THR A 95 2.09 -0.14 15.25
C THR A 95 3.07 -0.44 14.12
N LEU A 96 3.62 0.60 13.48
CA LEU A 96 4.63 0.39 12.43
C LEU A 96 5.89 -0.33 12.94
N SER A 97 6.24 -0.21 14.22
CA SER A 97 7.38 -0.92 14.82
C SER A 97 7.16 -2.42 14.96
N ASP A 98 5.90 -2.88 14.96
CA ASP A 98 5.58 -4.31 15.05
C ASP A 98 5.72 -5.01 13.69
N LEU A 99 5.77 -4.25 12.61
CA LEU A 99 5.99 -4.77 11.26
C LEU A 99 7.48 -5.06 11.01
N PRO A 100 7.79 -6.14 10.26
CA PRO A 100 9.14 -6.40 9.76
C PRO A 100 9.67 -5.23 8.93
N PRO A 101 11.00 -5.01 8.86
CA PRO A 101 11.58 -3.82 8.23
C PRO A 101 11.09 -3.54 6.80
N ARG A 102 11.01 -4.56 5.95
CA ARG A 102 10.52 -4.48 4.57
C ARG A 102 9.06 -4.02 4.51
N THR A 103 8.18 -4.74 5.19
CA THR A 103 6.76 -4.40 5.31
C THR A 103 6.57 -3.01 5.90
N ARG A 104 7.32 -2.67 6.95
CA ARG A 104 7.30 -1.35 7.58
C ARG A 104 7.62 -0.23 6.59
N SER A 105 8.63 -0.40 5.71
CA SER A 105 8.94 0.61 4.69
C SER A 105 7.79 0.82 3.71
N TRP A 106 7.13 -0.26 3.27
CA TRP A 106 5.96 -0.15 2.41
C TRP A 106 4.80 0.54 3.12
N TRP A 107 4.51 0.14 4.35
CA TRP A 107 3.42 0.70 5.14
C TRP A 107 3.63 2.18 5.50
N LYS A 108 4.88 2.65 5.61
CA LYS A 108 5.19 4.08 5.73
C LYS A 108 4.80 4.85 4.47
N ILE A 109 4.95 4.27 3.29
CA ILE A 109 4.51 4.87 2.02
C ILE A 109 2.98 4.91 2.00
N LEU A 110 2.33 3.78 2.26
CA LEU A 110 0.87 3.66 2.28
C LEU A 110 0.19 4.66 3.23
N THR A 111 0.80 4.91 4.39
CA THR A 111 0.18 5.73 5.44
C THR A 111 0.42 7.23 5.29
N LYS A 112 1.44 7.66 4.53
CA LYS A 112 1.81 9.07 4.37
C LYS A 112 1.05 9.79 3.25
N ASN A 113 0.80 9.14 2.11
CA ASN A 113 0.17 9.82 0.98
C ASN A 113 -0.49 8.83 -0.01
N ILE A 114 -1.83 8.74 0.02
CA ILE A 114 -2.58 7.86 -0.92
C ILE A 114 -2.40 8.33 -2.37
N ARG A 115 -2.23 9.63 -2.62
CA ARG A 115 -2.05 10.18 -3.97
C ARG A 115 -0.66 9.91 -4.56
N GLU A 116 0.39 9.86 -3.74
CA GLU A 116 1.74 9.48 -4.24
C GLU A 116 1.82 7.98 -4.60
N ARG A 117 0.87 7.18 -4.10
CA ARG A 117 0.76 5.75 -4.44
C ARG A 117 0.23 5.55 -5.86
N THR A 118 -0.80 6.30 -6.27
CA THR A 118 -1.44 6.17 -7.58
C THR A 118 -0.62 6.76 -8.73
N HIS A 119 0.43 7.54 -8.43
CA HIS A 119 1.25 8.27 -9.42
C HIS A 119 2.75 7.98 -9.33
N GLY A 120 3.20 7.04 -8.49
CA GLY A 120 4.61 6.88 -8.17
C GLY A 120 5.22 5.53 -8.56
N ASP A 121 6.46 5.55 -9.04
CA ASP A 121 7.37 4.40 -9.20
C ASP A 121 7.62 3.61 -7.88
N ALA A 122 6.98 3.97 -6.77
CA ALA A 122 7.20 3.35 -5.48
C ALA A 122 6.75 1.89 -5.44
N GLU A 123 5.57 1.59 -6.00
CA GLU A 123 5.07 0.22 -6.06
C GLU A 123 5.93 -0.65 -6.97
N GLU A 124 6.25 -0.15 -8.16
CA GLU A 124 7.08 -0.84 -9.14
C GLU A 124 8.48 -1.13 -8.58
N ARG A 125 9.17 -0.11 -8.05
CA ARG A 125 10.49 -0.28 -7.43
C ARG A 125 10.44 -1.28 -6.27
N PHE A 126 9.44 -1.19 -5.41
CA PHE A 126 9.32 -2.09 -4.27
C PHE A 126 9.05 -3.53 -4.73
N GLY A 127 8.16 -3.72 -5.69
CA GLY A 127 7.88 -5.02 -6.30
C GLY A 127 9.11 -5.63 -6.98
N ASP A 128 9.89 -4.82 -7.70
CA ASP A 128 11.14 -5.25 -8.34
C ASP A 128 12.22 -5.62 -7.33
N GLU A 129 12.35 -4.84 -6.25
CA GLU A 129 13.25 -5.16 -5.13
C GLU A 129 12.86 -6.50 -4.49
N MET A 130 11.58 -6.73 -4.25
CA MET A 130 11.10 -8.00 -3.68
C MET A 130 11.35 -9.17 -4.62
N LYS A 131 11.16 -9.01 -5.94
CA LYS A 131 11.49 -10.04 -6.93
C LYS A 131 12.98 -10.33 -6.97
N LYS A 132 13.81 -9.29 -6.97
CA LYS A 132 15.28 -9.42 -7.00
C LYS A 132 15.82 -10.08 -5.73
N ALA A 133 15.24 -9.75 -4.57
CA ALA A 133 15.52 -10.43 -3.30
C ALA A 133 14.96 -11.86 -3.28
N GLY A 134 14.17 -12.22 -4.29
CA GLY A 134 13.48 -13.48 -4.40
C GLY A 134 12.52 -13.68 -3.25
N GLU A 135 11.84 -12.65 -2.74
CA GLU A 135 10.80 -12.68 -1.70
C GLU A 135 9.40 -12.96 -2.29
N VAL A 136 9.22 -12.65 -3.58
CA VAL A 136 8.03 -12.96 -4.39
C VAL A 136 8.47 -13.55 -5.74
N PRO A 137 7.66 -14.42 -6.37
CA PRO A 137 7.99 -14.99 -7.66
C PRO A 137 7.98 -13.94 -8.79
N GLU A 138 8.66 -14.24 -9.90
CA GLU A 138 8.69 -13.36 -11.09
C GLU A 138 7.29 -13.09 -11.66
N LYS A 139 6.42 -14.10 -11.58
CA LYS A 139 5.01 -14.05 -11.96
C LYS A 139 4.17 -14.72 -10.88
N SER A 140 2.95 -14.23 -10.68
CA SER A 140 2.01 -14.92 -9.78
C SER A 140 1.82 -16.37 -10.24
N PRO A 141 1.90 -17.35 -9.33
CA PRO A 141 1.63 -18.75 -9.66
C PRO A 141 0.13 -19.02 -9.85
N TRP A 142 -0.73 -18.03 -9.56
CA TRP A 142 -2.17 -18.17 -9.60
C TRP A 142 -2.76 -17.37 -10.76
N PRO A 143 -3.63 -17.96 -11.59
CA PRO A 143 -4.30 -17.21 -12.64
C PRO A 143 -5.20 -16.13 -12.03
N SER A 144 -5.15 -14.94 -12.61
CA SER A 144 -6.07 -13.84 -12.36
C SER A 144 -6.15 -12.95 -13.59
N GLN A 145 -7.33 -12.40 -13.86
CA GLN A 145 -7.53 -11.47 -14.96
C GLN A 145 -6.85 -10.13 -14.62
N ARG A 146 -6.19 -9.54 -15.61
CA ARG A 146 -5.63 -8.18 -15.51
C ARG A 146 -6.77 -7.16 -15.37
N THR A 147 -6.59 -6.18 -14.49
CA THR A 147 -7.55 -5.07 -14.33
C THR A 147 -7.36 -4.00 -15.40
N MET A 148 -6.14 -3.87 -15.91
CA MET A 148 -5.74 -2.84 -16.86
C MET A 148 -5.16 -3.44 -18.16
N PRO A 149 -5.27 -2.73 -19.29
CA PRO A 149 -4.65 -3.13 -20.56
C PRO A 149 -3.12 -3.19 -20.48
N ASP A 150 -2.50 -3.93 -21.39
CA ASP A 150 -1.05 -4.02 -21.48
C ASP A 150 -0.42 -2.65 -21.80
N GLY A 151 0.69 -2.31 -21.13
CA GLY A 151 1.40 -1.05 -21.37
C GLY A 151 0.73 0.20 -20.77
N TRP A 152 -0.35 0.04 -19.99
CA TRP A 152 -1.09 1.18 -19.44
C TRP A 152 -0.24 2.04 -18.48
N ARG A 153 0.69 1.43 -17.73
CA ARG A 153 1.58 2.15 -16.80
C ARG A 153 2.54 3.04 -17.60
N GLU A 154 3.12 2.52 -18.67
CA GLU A 154 4.02 3.25 -19.57
C GLU A 154 3.27 4.36 -20.31
N GLU A 155 2.02 4.12 -20.70
CA GLU A 155 1.14 5.16 -21.24
C GLU A 155 0.87 6.27 -20.21
N LEU A 156 0.55 5.91 -18.97
CA LEU A 156 0.32 6.87 -17.90
C LEU A 156 1.57 7.73 -17.63
N LYS A 157 2.75 7.11 -17.52
CA LYS A 157 4.02 7.84 -17.35
C LYS A 157 4.28 8.84 -18.47
N ARG A 158 4.03 8.46 -19.73
CA ARG A 158 4.18 9.36 -20.88
C ARG A 158 3.24 10.56 -20.81
N LEU A 159 1.98 10.34 -20.41
CA LEU A 159 0.99 11.41 -20.27
C LEU A 159 1.39 12.39 -19.16
N GLU A 160 1.90 11.88 -18.02
CA GLU A 160 2.39 12.71 -16.92
C GLU A 160 3.61 13.55 -17.33
N GLU A 161 4.59 12.96 -18.02
CA GLU A 161 5.74 13.72 -18.55
C GLU A 161 5.32 14.80 -19.55
N GLU A 162 4.35 14.51 -20.41
CA GLU A 162 3.81 15.49 -21.36
C GLU A 162 3.09 16.63 -20.66
N GLU A 163 2.30 16.32 -19.62
CA GLU A 163 1.62 17.32 -18.81
C GLU A 163 2.61 18.23 -18.06
N GLU A 164 3.67 17.67 -17.46
CA GLU A 164 4.73 18.45 -16.83
C GLU A 164 5.44 19.37 -17.82
N ARG A 165 5.78 18.88 -19.01
CA ARG A 165 6.39 19.69 -20.08
C ARG A 165 5.46 20.82 -20.52
N ARG A 166 4.16 20.54 -20.64
CA ARG A 166 3.15 21.55 -20.98
C ARG A 166 3.03 22.61 -19.90
N LYS A 167 3.08 22.21 -18.62
CA LYS A 167 3.06 23.13 -17.48
C LYS A 167 4.29 24.04 -17.46
N LYS A 168 5.49 23.47 -17.62
CA LYS A 168 6.74 24.25 -17.73
C LYS A 168 6.71 25.27 -18.87
N ARG A 169 6.24 24.86 -20.07
CA ARG A 169 6.08 25.78 -21.21
C ARG A 169 5.11 26.93 -20.93
N LYS A 170 4.01 26.67 -20.20
CA LYS A 170 3.07 27.73 -19.80
C LYS A 170 3.69 28.70 -18.81
N GLU A 171 4.40 28.18 -17.80
CA GLU A 171 5.10 29.00 -16.80
C GLU A 171 6.16 29.89 -17.48
N GLU A 172 6.96 29.34 -18.40
CA GLU A 172 7.93 30.11 -19.19
C GLU A 172 7.27 31.21 -20.05
N GLN A 173 6.14 30.90 -20.69
CA GLN A 173 5.39 31.88 -21.48
C GLN A 173 4.81 33.00 -20.61
N GLU A 174 4.28 32.67 -19.43
CA GLU A 174 3.76 33.66 -18.47
C GLU A 174 4.87 34.57 -17.94
N GLU A 175 6.05 34.01 -17.63
CA GLU A 175 7.23 34.80 -17.23
C GLU A 175 7.71 35.73 -18.35
N GLU A 176 7.75 35.24 -19.59
CA GLU A 176 8.14 36.06 -20.74
C GLU A 176 7.14 37.19 -21.01
N GLN A 177 5.83 36.91 -20.89
CA GLN A 177 4.77 37.91 -21.01
C GLN A 177 4.88 38.98 -19.91
N LEU A 178 5.16 38.57 -18.66
CA LEU A 178 5.40 39.46 -17.54
C LEU A 178 6.63 40.36 -17.76
N ARG A 179 7.72 39.82 -18.32
CA ARG A 179 8.92 40.60 -18.67
C ARG A 179 8.62 41.65 -19.73
N LYS A 180 7.96 41.26 -20.83
CA LYS A 180 7.56 42.19 -21.91
C LYS A 180 6.64 43.30 -21.41
N ASN A 181 5.68 42.98 -20.54
CA ASN A 181 4.81 43.99 -19.93
C ASN A 181 5.58 44.97 -19.03
N LYS A 182 6.55 44.49 -18.24
CA LYS A 182 7.41 45.36 -17.41
C LYS A 182 8.31 46.27 -18.25
N GLU A 183 8.82 45.80 -19.39
CA GLU A 183 9.63 46.60 -20.30
C GLU A 183 8.79 47.70 -20.97
N LYS A 184 7.59 47.38 -21.46
CA LYS A 184 6.66 48.38 -22.02
C LYS A 184 6.28 49.47 -21.03
N VAL A 185 5.98 49.11 -19.77
CA VAL A 185 5.67 50.09 -18.72
C VAL A 185 6.87 51.02 -18.43
N LYS A 186 8.10 50.51 -18.53
CA LYS A 186 9.31 51.34 -18.37
C LYS A 186 9.55 52.28 -19.56
N GLU A 187 9.24 51.84 -20.78
CA GLU A 187 9.34 52.70 -21.97
C GLU A 187 8.28 53.82 -21.94
N GLU A 188 7.05 53.52 -21.52
CA GLU A 188 5.99 54.53 -21.36
C GLU A 188 6.24 55.54 -20.23
N GLN A 189 7.01 55.16 -19.19
CA GLN A 189 7.39 56.09 -18.11
C GLN A 189 8.58 57.00 -18.47
N ASN A 190 9.31 56.68 -19.53
CA ASN A 190 10.49 57.43 -19.98
C ASN A 190 10.21 58.27 -21.25
N ALA A 191 8.98 58.29 -21.75
CA ALA A 191 8.51 59.10 -22.88
C ALA A 191 7.69 60.30 -22.39
#